data_AF-A0A2H0VSK4-F1
#
_entry.id   AF-A0A2H0VSK4-F1
#
_cell.length_a   1.000
_cell.length_b   1.000
_cell.length_c   1.000
_cell.angle_alpha   90.00
_cell.angle_beta   90.00
_cell.angle_gamma   90.00
#
_symmetry.space_group_name_H-M   'P 1'
#
loop_
_entity.id
_entity.type
_entity.pdbx_description
1 polymer ?
#
loop_
_entity_poly.entity_id
_entity_poly.type
_entity_poly.pdbx_seq_one_letter_code
_entity_poly.pdbx_strand_id
1 'polypeptide(L)'
;MNPVITSSQIEQNLRPTLLSIDAEMSKWFTIKNMTYLTGIELKQKAKTYPWWVAAGVAAVVATGVLMHPLVIGSIACFNVYRIESYNDLYSSNIDTANNATQLYSNLGHSVGYLVEGIEITALSTAFLIRSSYLRAAAKKIDEIYNAHIAKAQTSEEQNFLWDLKKEELSRYGFSLLAFSDEIQEAQKSENRLENMV
;
A
#
# COMPACT_ATOMS: atom_id res chain seq x y z
N MET A 1 -28.73 37.02 23.10
CA MET A 1 -28.90 35.61 22.73
C MET A 1 -28.05 35.38 21.49
N ASN A 2 -26.97 34.62 21.60
CA ASN A 2 -26.19 34.24 20.42
C ASN A 2 -27.04 33.25 19.61
N PRO A 3 -27.20 33.45 18.29
CA PRO A 3 -27.95 32.51 17.46
C PRO A 3 -27.28 31.14 17.52
N VAL A 4 -28.08 30.09 17.75
CA VAL A 4 -27.61 28.71 17.64
C VAL A 4 -27.27 28.47 16.17
N ILE A 5 -25.98 28.43 15.86
CA ILE A 5 -25.50 28.12 14.51
C ILE A 5 -25.75 26.64 14.29
N THR A 6 -26.50 26.30 13.25
CA THR A 6 -26.78 24.91 12.88
C THR A 6 -25.56 24.29 12.19
N SER A 7 -25.38 22.97 12.28
CA SER A 7 -24.27 22.25 11.63
C SER A 7 -24.18 22.53 10.12
N SER A 8 -25.33 22.67 9.46
CA SER A 8 -25.39 22.99 8.02
C SER A 8 -24.89 24.41 7.70
N GLN A 9 -25.02 25.36 8.63
CA GLN A 9 -24.51 26.73 8.46
C GLN A 9 -23.00 26.78 8.69
N ILE A 10 -22.48 26.00 9.64
CA ILE A 10 -21.04 25.83 9.86
C ILE A 10 -20.41 25.22 8.60
N GLU A 11 -21.03 24.19 8.03
CA GLU A 11 -20.55 23.53 6.81
C GLU A 11 -20.56 24.48 5.59
N GLN A 12 -21.60 25.32 5.44
CA GLN A 12 -21.63 26.34 4.38
C GLN A 12 -20.53 27.39 4.54
N ASN A 13 -20.27 27.83 5.77
CA ASN A 13 -19.21 28.80 6.08
C ASN A 13 -17.81 28.20 5.88
N LEU A 14 -17.64 26.91 6.18
CA LEU A 14 -16.39 26.18 6.00
C LEU A 14 -16.18 25.62 4.59
N ARG A 15 -17.19 25.68 3.71
CA ARG A 15 -17.08 25.19 2.33
C ARG A 15 -15.80 25.62 1.59
N PRO A 16 -15.34 26.89 1.62
CA PRO A 16 -14.06 27.24 1.00
C PRO A 16 -12.86 26.54 1.64
N THR A 17 -12.87 26.35 2.96
CA THR A 17 -11.84 25.60 3.70
C THR A 17 -11.85 24.12 3.33
N LEU A 18 -13.04 23.49 3.27
CA LEU A 18 -13.19 22.09 2.88
C LEU A 18 -12.70 21.84 1.46
N LEU A 19 -13.05 22.72 0.51
CA LEU A 19 -12.55 22.64 -0.86
C LEU A 19 -11.02 22.79 -0.94
N SER A 20 -10.43 23.63 -0.09
CA SER A 20 -8.97 23.76 -0.01
C SER A 20 -8.32 22.49 0.54
N ILE A 21 -8.89 21.89 1.59
CA ILE A 21 -8.44 20.62 2.16
C ILE A 21 -8.51 19.53 1.09
N ASP A 22 -9.65 19.40 0.38
CA ASP A 22 -9.83 18.42 -0.69
C ASP A 22 -8.81 18.60 -1.83
N ALA A 23 -8.51 19.84 -2.20
CA ALA A 23 -7.52 20.13 -3.23
C ALA A 23 -6.09 19.75 -2.78
N GLU A 24 -5.73 20.05 -1.53
CA GLU A 24 -4.44 19.66 -0.96
C GLU A 24 -4.32 18.14 -0.81
N MET A 25 -5.37 17.48 -0.32
CA MET A 25 -5.45 16.02 -0.28
C MET A 25 -5.27 15.43 -1.67
N SER A 26 -6.03 15.89 -2.66
CA SER A 26 -5.95 15.40 -4.05
C SER A 26 -4.55 15.56 -4.65
N LYS A 27 -3.82 16.63 -4.29
CA LYS A 27 -2.44 16.85 -4.70
C LYS A 27 -1.48 15.84 -4.07
N TRP A 28 -1.60 15.58 -2.78
CA TRP A 28 -0.69 14.69 -2.05
C TRP A 28 -1.02 13.20 -2.20
N PHE A 29 -2.30 12.87 -2.40
CA PHE A 29 -2.80 11.50 -2.48
C PHE A 29 -2.73 10.92 -3.90
N THR A 30 -1.86 11.47 -4.74
CA THR A 30 -1.50 10.88 -6.04
C THR A 30 -0.58 9.68 -5.84
N ILE A 31 -0.63 8.70 -6.76
CA ILE A 31 0.22 7.49 -6.72
C ILE A 31 1.70 7.87 -6.57
N LYS A 32 2.16 8.89 -7.30
CA LYS A 32 3.54 9.35 -7.27
C LYS A 32 3.95 9.85 -5.88
N ASN A 33 3.16 10.75 -5.30
CA ASN A 33 3.48 11.37 -4.02
C ASN A 33 3.33 10.37 -2.86
N MET A 34 2.28 9.54 -2.89
CA MET A 34 2.10 8.50 -1.88
C MET A 34 3.19 7.45 -1.93
N THR A 35 3.66 7.03 -3.11
CA THR A 35 4.81 6.12 -3.23
C THR A 35 6.05 6.73 -2.60
N TYR A 36 6.33 8.01 -2.87
CA TYR A 36 7.46 8.72 -2.28
C TYR A 36 7.37 8.81 -0.75
N LEU A 37 6.22 9.25 -0.22
CA LEU A 37 5.99 9.38 1.23
C LEU A 37 6.06 8.02 1.94
N THR A 38 5.48 6.99 1.31
CA THR A 38 5.54 5.61 1.82
C THR A 38 6.98 5.12 1.90
N GLY A 39 7.82 5.45 0.91
CA GLY A 39 9.25 5.12 0.91
C GLY A 39 10.01 5.78 2.07
N ILE A 40 9.67 7.02 2.41
CA ILE A 40 10.22 7.72 3.59
C ILE A 40 9.84 6.96 4.87
N GLU A 41 8.56 6.63 5.05
CA GLU A 41 8.09 5.89 6.22
C GLU A 41 8.69 4.49 6.31
N LEU A 42 8.87 3.82 5.17
CA LEU A 42 9.52 2.51 5.12
C LEU A 42 10.98 2.62 5.59
N LYS A 43 11.70 3.65 5.15
CA LYS A 43 13.08 3.93 5.57
C LYS A 43 13.14 4.25 7.08
N GLN A 44 12.20 5.03 7.59
CA GLN A 44 12.12 5.33 9.03
C GLN A 44 11.83 4.06 9.83
N LYS A 45 10.86 3.26 9.39
CA LYS A 45 10.54 1.97 10.02
C LYS A 45 11.72 1.00 10.00
N ALA A 46 12.52 0.99 8.93
CA ALA A 46 13.73 0.17 8.85
C ALA A 46 14.80 0.58 9.87
N LYS A 47 14.89 1.87 10.22
CA LYS A 47 15.77 2.35 11.29
C LYS A 47 15.25 1.96 12.68
N THR A 48 13.96 2.14 12.93
CA THR A 48 13.36 1.91 14.26
C THR A 48 13.14 0.43 14.57
N TYR A 49 12.72 -0.35 13.57
CA TYR A 49 12.35 -1.77 13.72
C TYR A 49 13.05 -2.63 12.66
N PRO A 50 14.39 -2.72 12.67
CA PRO A 50 15.16 -3.39 11.63
C PRO A 50 14.80 -4.87 11.51
N TRP A 51 14.52 -5.55 12.62
CA TRP A 51 14.17 -6.97 12.63
C TRP A 51 12.80 -7.26 12.00
N TRP A 52 11.82 -6.37 12.16
CA TRP A 52 10.47 -6.56 11.59
C TRP A 52 10.48 -6.29 10.09
N VAL A 53 11.26 -5.29 9.66
CA VAL A 53 11.51 -5.04 8.24
C VAL A 53 12.32 -6.18 7.63
N ALA A 54 13.36 -6.66 8.31
CA ALA A 54 14.14 -7.81 7.87
C ALA A 54 13.29 -9.08 7.78
N ALA A 55 12.39 -9.33 8.74
CA ALA A 55 11.46 -10.46 8.69
C ALA A 55 10.45 -10.32 7.53
N GLY A 56 9.92 -9.12 7.29
CA GLY A 56 9.04 -8.86 6.16
C GLY A 56 9.76 -9.03 4.81
N VAL A 57 10.97 -8.50 4.68
CA VAL A 57 11.80 -8.68 3.47
C VAL A 57 12.17 -10.14 3.30
N ALA A 58 12.56 -10.83 4.38
CA ALA A 58 12.84 -12.26 4.36
C ALA A 58 11.61 -13.08 3.96
N ALA A 59 10.41 -12.69 4.38
CA ALA A 59 9.17 -13.33 3.93
C ALA A 59 8.94 -13.11 2.43
N VAL A 60 9.09 -11.88 1.92
CA VAL A 60 8.97 -11.59 0.47
C VAL A 60 10.00 -12.39 -0.34
N VAL A 61 11.25 -12.40 0.10
CA VAL A 61 12.34 -13.14 -0.55
C VAL A 61 12.12 -14.65 -0.45
N ALA A 62 11.73 -15.17 0.72
CA ALA A 62 11.43 -16.59 0.91
C ALA A 62 10.28 -17.01 0.00
N THR A 63 9.22 -16.21 -0.13
CA THR A 63 8.14 -16.48 -1.06
C THR A 63 8.63 -16.46 -2.50
N GLY A 64 9.44 -15.48 -2.90
CA GLY A 64 10.06 -15.45 -4.23
C GLY A 64 10.94 -16.67 -4.52
N VAL A 65 11.74 -17.11 -3.53
CA VAL A 65 12.62 -18.28 -3.63
C VAL A 65 11.81 -19.59 -3.62
N LEU A 66 10.77 -19.71 -2.81
CA LEU A 66 9.89 -20.88 -2.78
C LEU A 66 9.05 -21.00 -4.07
N MET A 67 8.73 -19.87 -4.70
CA MET A 67 8.12 -19.83 -6.02
C MET A 67 9.13 -20.10 -7.15
N HIS A 68 10.42 -19.95 -6.89
CA HIS A 68 11.46 -20.09 -7.92
C HIS A 68 11.55 -21.52 -8.50
N PRO A 69 11.46 -22.62 -7.72
CA PRO A 69 11.31 -23.98 -8.25
C PRO A 69 10.05 -24.19 -9.08
N LEU A 70 8.95 -23.51 -8.77
CA LEU A 70 7.73 -23.58 -9.57
C LEU A 70 7.94 -22.88 -10.92
N VAL A 71 8.59 -21.72 -10.93
CA VAL A 71 8.94 -21.00 -12.16
C VAL A 71 10.01 -21.73 -12.97
N ILE A 72 11.08 -22.23 -12.35
CA ILE A 72 12.13 -23.01 -13.02
C ILE A 72 11.58 -24.35 -13.51
N GLY A 73 10.74 -25.03 -12.71
CA GLY A 73 10.04 -26.25 -13.10
C GLY A 73 9.10 -26.00 -14.28
N SER A 74 8.37 -24.88 -14.26
CA SER A 74 7.58 -24.41 -15.40
C SER A 74 8.47 -24.20 -16.63
N ILE A 75 9.59 -23.48 -16.49
CA ILE A 75 10.55 -23.21 -17.57
C ILE A 75 11.27 -24.47 -18.05
N ALA A 76 11.46 -25.49 -17.20
CA ALA A 76 12.05 -26.77 -17.58
C ALA A 76 11.03 -27.69 -18.27
N CYS A 77 9.74 -27.57 -17.91
CA CYS A 77 8.62 -28.20 -18.63
C CYS A 77 8.31 -27.48 -19.95
N PHE A 78 8.59 -26.18 -20.04
CA PHE A 78 8.74 -25.48 -21.30
C PHE A 78 10.05 -25.95 -21.95
N ASN A 79 9.99 -26.90 -22.86
CA ASN A 79 11.07 -27.01 -23.83
C ASN A 79 11.02 -25.73 -24.70
N VAL A 80 11.69 -24.65 -24.25
CA VAL A 80 11.50 -23.21 -24.59
C VAL A 80 11.55 -22.86 -26.10
N TYR A 81 11.80 -23.81 -27.00
CA TYR A 81 11.84 -23.55 -28.45
C TYR A 81 10.98 -24.47 -29.32
N ARG A 82 10.12 -25.32 -28.75
CA ARG A 82 9.21 -26.16 -29.54
C ARG A 82 7.76 -25.79 -29.31
N ILE A 83 7.38 -24.61 -29.80
CA ILE A 83 5.97 -24.32 -30.07
C ILE A 83 5.63 -25.13 -31.33
N GLU A 84 5.30 -26.41 -31.15
CA GLU A 84 4.71 -27.22 -32.21
C GLU A 84 3.41 -26.57 -32.69
N SER A 85 3.07 -26.79 -33.96
CA SER A 85 1.88 -26.19 -34.54
C SER A 85 0.66 -26.72 -33.80
N TYR A 86 -0.33 -25.88 -33.49
CA TYR A 86 -1.59 -26.34 -32.89
C TYR A 86 -2.26 -27.48 -33.69
N ASN A 87 -1.95 -27.55 -35.00
CA ASN A 87 -2.39 -28.62 -35.88
C ASN A 87 -1.82 -30.01 -35.51
N ASP A 88 -0.72 -30.07 -34.78
CA ASP A 88 -0.07 -31.33 -34.36
C ASP A 88 -0.90 -32.07 -33.30
N LEU A 89 -1.76 -31.37 -32.55
CA LEU A 89 -2.78 -31.97 -31.67
C LEU A 89 -3.83 -32.79 -32.44
N TYR A 90 -4.05 -32.46 -33.71
CA TYR A 90 -5.01 -33.12 -34.60
C TYR A 90 -4.32 -33.98 -35.67
N SER A 91 -3.02 -34.23 -35.50
CA SER A 91 -2.27 -35.08 -36.41
C SER A 91 -2.87 -36.49 -36.44
N SER A 92 -2.95 -37.08 -37.64
CA SER A 92 -3.31 -38.50 -37.79
C SER A 92 -2.21 -39.44 -37.30
N ASN A 93 -1.01 -38.92 -37.01
CA ASN A 93 0.06 -39.67 -36.37
C ASN A 93 -0.10 -39.62 -34.84
N ILE A 94 -0.39 -40.78 -34.24
CA ILE A 94 -0.66 -40.95 -32.81
C ILE A 94 0.52 -40.48 -31.94
N ASP A 95 1.76 -40.71 -32.35
CA ASP A 95 2.94 -40.33 -31.57
C ASP A 95 3.13 -38.81 -31.56
N THR A 96 2.83 -38.14 -32.69
CA THR A 96 2.85 -36.69 -32.80
C THR A 96 1.73 -36.06 -31.96
N ALA A 97 0.51 -36.57 -32.06
CA ALA A 97 -0.63 -36.06 -31.29
C ALA A 97 -0.47 -36.27 -29.77
N ASN A 98 0.07 -37.42 -29.34
CA ASN A 98 0.33 -37.70 -27.93
C ASN A 98 1.40 -36.76 -27.35
N ASN A 99 2.52 -36.56 -28.06
CA ASN A 99 3.57 -35.63 -27.61
C ASN A 99 3.07 -34.18 -27.55
N ALA A 100 2.31 -33.73 -28.57
CA ALA A 100 1.71 -32.40 -28.59
C ALA A 100 0.71 -32.21 -27.44
N THR A 101 -0.12 -33.20 -27.13
CA THR A 101 -1.11 -33.14 -26.04
C THR A 101 -0.44 -32.99 -24.67
N GLN A 102 0.64 -33.74 -24.42
CA GLN A 102 1.40 -33.61 -23.18
C GLN A 102 2.07 -32.23 -23.04
N LEU A 103 2.62 -31.69 -24.14
CA LEU A 103 3.21 -30.34 -24.17
C LEU A 103 2.16 -29.24 -23.90
N TYR A 104 1.01 -29.28 -24.58
CA TYR A 104 -0.05 -28.28 -24.40
C TYR A 104 -0.72 -28.35 -23.01
N SER A 105 -0.93 -29.55 -22.47
CA SER A 105 -1.46 -29.74 -21.10
C SER A 105 -0.52 -29.17 -20.03
N ASN A 106 0.80 -29.25 -20.25
CA ASN A 106 1.80 -28.68 -19.35
C ASN A 106 1.89 -27.16 -19.45
N LEU A 107 1.56 -26.57 -20.61
CA LEU A 107 1.49 -25.12 -20.81
C LEU A 107 0.44 -24.46 -19.89
N GLY A 108 -0.75 -25.05 -19.75
CA GLY A 108 -1.81 -24.51 -18.89
C GLY A 108 -1.40 -24.40 -17.42
N HIS A 109 -0.72 -25.43 -16.89
CA HIS A 109 -0.22 -25.46 -15.51
C HIS A 109 0.90 -24.44 -15.28
N SER A 110 1.78 -24.26 -16.26
CA SER A 110 2.92 -23.32 -16.16
C SER A 110 2.48 -21.85 -16.12
N VAL A 111 1.45 -21.48 -16.89
CA VAL A 111 0.86 -20.13 -16.84
C VAL A 111 0.17 -19.91 -15.50
N GLY A 112 -0.50 -20.93 -14.96
CA GLY A 112 -1.08 -20.90 -13.61
C GLY A 112 -0.04 -20.57 -12.54
N TYR A 113 1.09 -21.28 -12.50
CA TYR A 113 2.15 -21.02 -11.52
C TYR A 113 2.80 -19.64 -11.64
N LEU A 114 2.94 -19.12 -12.87
CA LEU A 114 3.45 -17.76 -13.09
C LEU A 114 2.49 -16.70 -12.52
N VAL A 115 1.19 -16.85 -12.78
CA VAL A 115 0.16 -15.93 -12.28
C VAL A 115 0.08 -16.01 -10.75
N GLU A 116 -0.01 -17.21 -10.18
CA GLU A 116 -0.04 -17.43 -8.73
C GLU A 116 1.21 -16.85 -8.04
N GLY A 117 2.39 -17.02 -8.66
CA GLY A 117 3.65 -16.44 -8.18
C GLY A 117 3.64 -14.92 -8.16
N ILE A 118 3.11 -14.28 -9.20
CA ILE A 118 2.95 -12.82 -9.27
C ILE A 118 1.97 -12.34 -8.20
N GLU A 119 0.82 -12.99 -8.06
CA GLU A 119 -0.21 -12.62 -7.09
C GLU A 119 0.31 -12.69 -5.65
N ILE A 120 0.96 -13.79 -5.29
CA ILE A 120 1.48 -13.98 -3.94
C ILE A 120 2.62 -13.00 -3.65
N THR A 121 3.46 -12.69 -4.64
CA THR A 121 4.51 -11.66 -4.49
C THR A 121 3.91 -10.27 -4.31
N ALA A 122 2.87 -9.94 -5.07
CA ALA A 122 2.14 -8.68 -4.95
C ALA A 122 1.47 -8.55 -3.56
N LEU A 123 0.82 -9.60 -3.07
CA LEU A 123 0.21 -9.63 -1.74
C LEU A 123 1.24 -9.49 -0.62
N SER A 124 2.38 -10.20 -0.73
CA SER A 124 3.47 -10.12 0.25
C SER A 124 4.09 -8.72 0.28
N THR A 125 4.29 -8.11 -0.89
CA THR A 125 4.79 -6.74 -1.04
C THR A 125 3.79 -5.72 -0.48
N ALA A 126 2.50 -5.89 -0.79
CA ALA A 126 1.43 -5.06 -0.25
C ALA A 126 1.40 -5.12 1.28
N PHE A 127 1.54 -6.31 1.88
CA PHE A 127 1.60 -6.47 3.34
C PHE A 127 2.77 -5.71 3.97
N LEU A 128 3.96 -5.80 3.36
CA LEU A 128 5.16 -5.10 3.83
C LEU A 128 5.01 -3.57 3.79
N ILE A 129 4.39 -3.07 2.73
CA ILE A 129 4.28 -1.63 2.46
C ILE A 129 3.06 -1.01 3.15
N ARG A 130 1.98 -1.77 3.37
CA ARG A 130 0.69 -1.28 3.87
C ARG A 130 0.81 -0.44 5.13
N SER A 131 1.54 -0.89 6.15
CA SER A 131 1.67 -0.13 7.39
C SER A 131 2.33 1.24 7.17
N SER A 132 3.34 1.29 6.29
CA SER A 132 4.06 2.52 5.97
C SER A 132 3.21 3.45 5.12
N TYR A 133 2.41 2.90 4.20
CA TYR A 133 1.44 3.66 3.42
C TYR A 133 0.37 4.31 4.31
N LEU A 134 -0.23 3.53 5.22
CA LEU A 134 -1.25 4.02 6.15
C LEU A 134 -0.69 5.14 7.04
N ARG A 135 0.54 4.98 7.57
CA ARG A 135 1.22 6.03 8.35
C ARG A 135 1.53 7.28 7.53
N ALA A 136 2.01 7.13 6.30
CA ALA A 136 2.28 8.25 5.41
C ALA A 136 1.00 9.06 5.12
N ALA A 137 -0.11 8.37 4.82
CA ALA A 137 -1.40 8.99 4.60
C ALA A 137 -1.88 9.74 5.85
N ALA A 138 -1.82 9.09 7.02
CA ALA A 138 -2.23 9.68 8.29
C ALA A 138 -1.40 10.94 8.64
N LYS A 139 -0.08 10.91 8.46
CA LYS A 139 0.78 12.10 8.68
C LYS A 139 0.37 13.26 7.80
N LYS A 140 0.07 13.00 6.52
CA LYS A 140 -0.38 14.07 5.61
C LYS A 140 -1.75 14.61 5.93
N ILE A 141 -2.70 13.76 6.30
CA ILE A 141 -4.03 14.21 6.78
C ILE A 141 -3.83 15.10 8.02
N ASP A 142 -3.02 14.66 8.98
CA ASP A 142 -2.75 15.42 10.19
C ASP A 142 -2.14 16.79 9.89
N GLU A 143 -1.12 16.85 9.03
CA GLU A 143 -0.48 18.10 8.60
C GLU A 143 -1.47 19.07 7.93
N ILE A 144 -2.27 18.58 6.96
CA ILE A 144 -3.23 19.40 6.21
C ILE A 144 -4.31 19.94 7.17
N TYR A 145 -4.95 19.07 7.95
CA TYR A 145 -6.02 19.50 8.84
C TYR A 145 -5.52 20.43 9.94
N ASN A 146 -4.35 20.17 10.56
CA ASN A 146 -3.81 21.06 11.59
C ASN A 146 -3.53 22.46 11.03
N ALA A 147 -3.04 22.58 9.80
CA ALA A 147 -2.81 23.87 9.16
C ALA A 147 -4.10 24.67 8.95
N HIS A 148 -5.23 24.00 8.70
CA HIS A 148 -6.54 24.63 8.53
C HIS A 148 -7.25 24.90 9.87
N ILE A 149 -7.16 23.99 10.84
CA ILE A 149 -7.68 24.17 12.20
C ILE A 149 -7.04 25.40 12.86
N ALA A 150 -5.72 25.57 12.72
CA ALA A 150 -5.01 26.73 13.25
C ALA A 150 -5.45 28.08 12.64
N LYS A 151 -6.11 28.06 11.48
CA LYS A 151 -6.62 29.25 10.78
C LYS A 151 -8.11 29.48 11.01
N ALA A 152 -8.83 28.55 11.63
CA ALA A 152 -10.26 28.67 11.89
C ALA A 152 -10.53 29.76 12.93
N GLN A 153 -11.56 30.58 12.67
CA GLN A 153 -11.81 31.81 13.43
C GLN A 153 -12.67 31.57 14.66
N THR A 154 -13.49 30.51 14.65
CA THR A 154 -14.39 30.17 15.74
C THR A 154 -14.09 28.80 16.32
N SER A 155 -14.46 28.60 17.58
CA SER A 155 -14.36 27.31 18.26
C SER A 155 -15.22 26.23 17.60
N GLU A 156 -16.37 26.61 17.08
CA GLU A 156 -17.31 25.75 16.40
C GLU A 156 -16.74 25.22 15.08
N GLU A 157 -16.06 26.08 14.32
CA GLU A 157 -15.33 25.69 13.11
C GLU A 157 -14.15 24.77 13.42
N GLN A 158 -13.39 25.08 14.47
CA GLN A 158 -12.28 24.24 14.91
C GLN A 158 -12.76 22.84 15.32
N ASN A 159 -13.83 22.76 16.11
CA ASN A 159 -14.42 21.49 16.54
C ASN A 159 -14.92 20.67 15.34
N PHE A 160 -15.61 21.32 14.38
CA PHE A 160 -16.06 20.64 13.17
C PHE A 160 -14.90 20.06 12.35
N LEU A 161 -13.83 20.82 12.15
CA LEU A 161 -12.63 20.35 11.44
C LEU A 161 -11.91 19.24 12.21
N TRP A 162 -11.91 19.29 13.56
CA TRP A 162 -11.38 18.20 14.40
C TRP A 162 -12.16 16.90 14.24
N ASP A 163 -13.48 16.99 14.18
CA ASP A 163 -14.35 15.82 13.98
C ASP A 163 -14.14 15.19 12.60
N LEU A 164 -14.06 16.01 11.55
CA LEU A 164 -13.76 15.54 10.19
C LEU A 164 -12.37 14.90 10.11
N LYS A 165 -11.36 15.54 10.68
CA LYS A 165 -9.99 14.97 10.77
C LYS A 165 -10.01 13.60 11.42
N LYS A 166 -10.74 13.45 12.53
CA LYS A 166 -10.86 12.19 13.27
C LYS A 166 -11.54 11.12 12.42
N GLU A 167 -12.60 11.48 11.70
CA GLU A 167 -13.27 10.56 10.77
C GLU A 167 -12.30 10.09 9.67
N GLU A 168 -11.57 11.01 9.03
CA GLU A 168 -10.61 10.64 7.99
C GLU A 168 -9.48 9.75 8.51
N LEU A 169 -8.85 10.11 9.63
CA LEU A 169 -7.80 9.29 10.23
C LEU A 169 -8.31 7.88 10.59
N SER A 170 -9.58 7.77 11.03
CA SER A 170 -10.19 6.48 11.35
C SER A 170 -10.33 5.56 10.14
N ARG A 171 -10.53 6.11 8.93
CA ARG A 171 -10.55 5.34 7.68
C ARG A 171 -9.21 4.68 7.37
N TYR A 172 -8.12 5.24 7.92
CA TYR A 172 -6.76 4.68 7.84
C TYR A 172 -6.39 3.83 9.07
N GLY A 173 -7.33 3.58 9.98
CA GLY A 173 -7.12 2.79 11.20
C GLY A 173 -6.45 3.57 12.33
N PHE A 174 -6.39 4.89 12.26
CA PHE A 174 -5.79 5.73 13.29
C PHE A 174 -6.86 6.45 14.11
N SER A 175 -6.72 6.39 15.44
CA SER A 175 -7.40 7.34 16.32
C SER A 175 -6.45 8.49 16.64
N LEU A 176 -7.01 9.67 16.87
CA LEU A 176 -6.24 10.91 17.02
C LEU A 176 -5.22 10.85 18.19
N LEU A 177 -5.61 10.19 19.29
CA LEU A 177 -4.76 9.96 20.45
C LEU A 177 -3.65 8.93 20.15
N ALA A 178 -4.03 7.77 19.61
CA ALA A 178 -3.07 6.71 19.30
C ALA A 178 -2.03 7.16 18.25
N PHE A 179 -2.44 8.01 17.30
CA PHE A 179 -1.53 8.55 16.29
C PHE A 179 -0.55 9.57 16.87
N SER A 180 -1.02 10.43 17.78
CA SER A 180 -0.14 11.42 18.45
C SER A 180 0.94 10.71 19.28
N ASP A 181 0.57 9.67 20.02
CA ASP A 181 1.50 8.86 20.80
C ASP A 181 2.53 8.14 19.90
N GLU A 182 2.09 7.54 18.78
CA GLU A 182 2.99 6.90 17.81
C GLU A 182 3.99 7.87 17.19
N ILE A 183 3.58 9.11 16.88
CA ILE A 183 4.49 10.15 16.36
C ILE A 183 5.53 10.53 17.41
N GLN A 184 5.09 10.76 18.66
CA GLN A 184 6.01 11.13 19.74
C GLN A 184 7.03 10.03 20.02
N GLU A 185 6.60 8.76 20.02
CA GLU A 185 7.52 7.63 20.18
C GLU A 185 8.52 7.51 19.02
N ALA A 186 8.05 7.70 17.78
CA ALA A 186 8.91 7.69 16.60
C ALA A 186 9.99 8.79 16.68
N GLN A 187 9.60 10.02 17.02
CA GLN A 187 10.54 11.15 17.19
C GLN A 187 11.51 10.92 18.35
N LYS A 188 11.03 10.37 19.47
CA LYS A 188 11.88 10.05 20.63
C LYS A 188 12.90 8.96 20.31
N SER A 189 12.53 7.98 19.47
CA SER A 189 13.46 6.95 19.00
C SER A 189 14.54 7.51 18.08
N GLU A 190 14.21 8.49 17.24
CA GLU A 190 15.14 9.17 16.34
C GLU A 190 16.17 10.00 17.11
N ASN A 191 15.73 10.80 18.08
CA ASN A 191 16.62 11.56 18.95
C ASN A 191 17.54 10.66 19.80
N ARG A 192 17.11 9.44 20.14
CA ARG A 192 17.98 8.48 20.83
C ARG A 192 19.05 7.90 19.92
N LEU A 193 18.72 7.62 18.66
CA LEU A 193 19.66 7.09 17.68
C LEU A 193 20.69 8.13 17.24
N GLU A 194 20.30 9.40 17.13
CA GLU A 194 21.24 10.50 16.83
C GLU A 194 22.23 10.78 17.96
N ASN A 195 21.87 10.50 19.22
CA ASN A 195 22.76 10.65 20.37
C ASN A 195 23.66 9.42 20.63
N MET A 196 23.54 8.36 19.82
CA MET A 196 24.37 7.16 19.90
C MET A 196 25.40 7.07 18.76
N VAL A 197 25.42 8.05 17.86
CA VAL A 197 26.43 8.26 16.79
C VAL A 197 27.38 9.37 17.23
#